data_AF-A0A1E7J771-F1
#
_entry.id   AF-A0A1E7J771-F1
#
_cell.length_a   1.000
_cell.length_b   1.000
_cell.length_c   1.000
_cell.angle_alpha   90.00
_cell.angle_beta   90.00
_cell.angle_gamma   90.00
#
_symmetry.space_group_name_H-M   'P 1'
#
loop_
_entity.id
_entity.type
_entity.pdbx_description
1 polymer ?
#
loop_
_entity_poly.entity_id
_entity_poly.type
_entity_poly.pdbx_seq_one_letter_code
_entity_poly.pdbx_strand_id
1 'polypeptide(L)'
;MPLPPWHPKADPVGQAHLERMAKMDIAFQQKLREMNRRLPLFVLLRMRGGSGFRMANILRHFFLEYLDRLTKTGPYSLPSSFNVVEAFHIFNEDFMVFDLRQEREHLLRLHDYFDWYTAEQAIPEDPAILTDIMEEGVIYSFDLAGDTGEYAISTEWSRLAIGGVSMVRQENELSTILLAGENPPYPPDSEIALFSASDIDNLVEGHEDIRQEQSLSVRDRYFEGMQGFSKVILLTRFDLEHRKHDVRYIHLDVGPNYQVFTDDIDVLTSDIPKEKQEDFIENSLDGLKRYSQMYSALASLIYLPVMYIAESSRVVETEFVTELKISKQKHYVKKAAKEFGKQALQLHRIVRCLTSTNTDNLFVAGRRVIDPPDFTFESNGFWKSIGADEIGKDRQGNPIVGKTWVERIESYSVKSPESFIISNKPRILIGNDPGIVYIMRTSAHGNDLYKVGLTRRTAQKRAAELGSSTSVPLPFEVLASWEVVDCGVIEKDIHIQLKQYRLSKRREFFRTNLSSIVAAVEQAIANVEGSS
;
A
#
# COMPACT_ATOMS: atom_id res chain seq x y z
N MET A 1 18.48 26.89 -12.27
CA MET A 1 18.62 25.76 -13.22
C MET A 1 17.62 26.07 -14.33
N PRO A 2 18.03 26.20 -15.60
CA PRO A 2 17.10 26.64 -16.64
C PRO A 2 15.87 25.70 -16.67
N LEU A 3 14.69 26.30 -16.76
CA LEU A 3 13.41 25.59 -16.79
C LEU A 3 13.47 24.45 -17.84
N PRO A 4 12.89 23.27 -17.55
CA PRO A 4 12.89 22.16 -18.49
C PRO A 4 12.31 22.57 -19.84
N PRO A 5 12.76 21.98 -20.97
CA PRO A 5 12.35 22.35 -22.32
C PRO A 5 10.83 22.39 -22.55
N TRP A 6 10.07 21.66 -21.74
CA TRP A 6 8.60 21.55 -21.82
C TRP A 6 7.84 22.53 -20.92
N HIS A 7 8.51 23.46 -20.22
CA HIS A 7 7.85 24.37 -19.29
C HIS A 7 7.14 25.55 -20.00
N PRO A 8 5.86 25.87 -19.70
CA PRO A 8 5.09 26.91 -20.38
C PRO A 8 5.65 28.33 -20.24
N LYS A 9 6.44 28.58 -19.18
CA LYS A 9 7.07 29.89 -18.87
C LYS A 9 8.56 29.96 -19.22
N ALA A 10 9.11 28.97 -19.94
CA ALA A 10 10.50 29.03 -20.41
C ALA A 10 10.66 30.05 -21.55
N ASP A 11 11.75 30.82 -21.54
CA ASP A 11 12.07 31.78 -22.60
C ASP A 11 12.07 31.07 -23.98
N PRO A 12 11.21 31.46 -24.94
CA PRO A 12 11.12 30.82 -26.26
C PRO A 12 12.45 30.81 -27.03
N VAL A 13 13.31 31.80 -26.80
CA VAL A 13 14.63 31.92 -27.44
C VAL A 13 15.64 30.98 -26.79
N GLY A 14 15.65 30.91 -25.45
CA GLY A 14 16.39 29.92 -24.68
C GLY A 14 15.97 28.46 -25.00
N GLN A 15 14.67 28.20 -25.16
CA GLN A 15 14.12 26.92 -25.62
C GLN A 15 14.65 26.54 -27.00
N ALA A 16 14.52 27.42 -27.99
CA ALA A 16 15.00 27.14 -29.34
C ALA A 16 16.54 26.96 -29.39
N HIS A 17 17.28 27.63 -28.52
CA HIS A 17 18.74 27.51 -28.41
C HIS A 17 19.16 26.21 -27.73
N LEU A 18 18.57 25.85 -26.58
CA LEU A 18 18.81 24.58 -25.89
C LEU A 18 18.35 23.39 -26.73
N GLU A 19 17.22 23.48 -27.42
CA GLU A 19 16.78 22.46 -28.37
C GLU A 19 17.73 22.33 -29.56
N ARG A 20 18.26 23.44 -30.09
CA ARG A 20 19.28 23.39 -31.15
C ARG A 20 20.57 22.78 -30.65
N MET A 21 21.05 23.16 -29.46
CA MET A 21 22.25 22.60 -28.85
C MET A 21 22.09 21.11 -28.54
N ALA A 22 20.95 20.70 -27.98
CA ALA A 22 20.60 19.31 -27.72
C ALA A 22 20.40 18.49 -29.01
N LYS A 23 19.94 19.11 -30.11
CA LYS A 23 19.88 18.49 -31.45
C LYS A 23 21.27 18.36 -32.10
N MET A 24 22.20 19.26 -31.78
CA MET A 24 23.57 19.26 -32.31
C MET A 24 24.54 18.38 -31.50
N ASP A 25 24.21 18.07 -30.24
CA ASP A 25 24.98 17.15 -29.41
C ASP A 25 24.60 15.69 -29.70
N ILE A 26 25.40 15.05 -30.55
CA ILE A 26 25.27 13.64 -30.93
C ILE A 26 25.32 12.72 -29.70
N ALA A 27 26.13 13.05 -28.69
CA ALA A 27 26.27 12.25 -27.48
C ALA A 27 25.00 12.34 -26.61
N PHE A 28 24.42 13.54 -26.49
CA PHE A 28 23.13 13.73 -25.82
C PHE A 28 22.00 12.99 -26.53
N GLN A 29 21.90 13.10 -27.86
CA GLN A 29 20.92 12.36 -28.66
C GLN A 29 21.08 10.83 -28.57
N GLN A 30 22.31 10.35 -28.43
CA GLN A 30 22.59 8.93 -28.23
C GLN A 30 22.18 8.49 -26.82
N LYS A 31 22.49 9.29 -25.79
CA LYS A 31 22.07 9.04 -24.39
C LYS A 31 20.55 9.01 -24.26
N LEU A 32 19.85 9.98 -24.87
CA LEU A 32 18.39 10.05 -24.86
C LEU A 32 17.74 8.86 -25.58
N ARG A 33 18.27 8.46 -26.74
CA ARG A 33 17.81 7.26 -27.46
C ARG A 33 17.99 5.98 -26.63
N GLU A 34 19.12 5.87 -25.96
CA GLU A 34 19.42 4.73 -25.10
C GLU A 34 18.50 4.69 -23.87
N MET A 35 18.26 5.85 -23.25
CA MET A 35 17.33 6.00 -22.15
C MET A 35 15.90 5.60 -22.56
N ASN A 36 15.38 6.12 -23.66
CA ASN A 36 14.05 5.78 -24.18
C ASN A 36 13.90 4.29 -24.53
N ARG A 37 14.99 3.65 -24.96
CA ARG A 37 15.02 2.21 -25.24
C ARG A 37 15.02 1.35 -23.96
N ARG A 38 15.70 1.82 -22.91
CA ARG A 38 15.90 1.09 -21.64
C ARG A 38 14.80 1.36 -20.62
N LEU A 39 14.20 2.55 -20.59
CA LEU A 39 13.19 2.94 -19.60
C LEU A 39 11.98 2.00 -19.55
N PRO A 40 11.35 1.57 -20.67
CA PRO A 40 10.24 0.62 -20.59
C PRO A 40 10.62 -0.72 -19.95
N LEU A 41 11.86 -1.18 -20.16
CA LEU A 41 12.37 -2.39 -19.53
C LEU A 41 12.69 -2.17 -18.04
N PHE A 42 13.20 -1.00 -17.68
CA PHE A 42 13.39 -0.59 -16.29
C PHE A 42 12.07 -0.62 -15.52
N VAL A 43 11.01 -0.01 -16.08
CA VAL A 43 9.66 0.03 -15.51
C VAL A 43 9.08 -1.36 -15.35
N LEU A 44 9.20 -2.19 -16.40
CA LEU A 44 8.78 -3.59 -16.37
C LEU A 44 9.40 -4.35 -15.19
N LEU A 45 10.69 -4.15 -14.91
CA LEU A 45 11.36 -4.83 -13.79
C LEU A 45 10.76 -4.45 -12.43
N ARG A 46 10.37 -3.18 -12.24
CA ARG A 46 9.75 -2.69 -10.98
C ARG A 46 8.34 -3.25 -10.83
N MET A 47 7.53 -3.07 -11.87
CA MET A 47 6.12 -3.47 -11.86
C MET A 47 5.93 -4.98 -11.65
N ARG A 48 6.83 -5.80 -12.20
CA ARG A 48 6.71 -7.27 -12.17
C ARG A 48 7.62 -7.96 -11.17
N GLY A 49 8.44 -7.19 -10.46
CA GLY A 49 9.42 -7.67 -9.47
C GLY A 49 8.91 -7.71 -8.03
N GLY A 50 7.62 -7.46 -7.80
CA GLY A 50 6.98 -7.57 -6.48
C GLY A 50 6.46 -8.96 -6.15
N SER A 51 6.09 -9.17 -4.89
CA SER A 51 5.37 -10.36 -4.42
C SER A 51 3.94 -10.45 -4.95
N GLY A 52 3.36 -9.32 -5.33
CA GLY A 52 1.95 -9.18 -5.71
C GLY A 52 1.00 -9.06 -4.52
N PHE A 53 1.51 -8.88 -3.30
CA PHE A 53 0.69 -8.47 -2.16
C PHE A 53 0.11 -7.05 -2.34
N ARG A 54 -0.90 -6.71 -1.55
CA ARG A 54 -1.66 -5.47 -1.71
C ARG A 54 -0.75 -4.25 -1.52
N MET A 55 0.05 -4.23 -0.47
CA MET A 55 0.99 -3.13 -0.22
C MET A 55 2.08 -3.03 -1.28
N ALA A 56 2.57 -4.18 -1.77
CA ALA A 56 3.50 -4.23 -2.88
C ALA A 56 2.88 -3.61 -4.16
N ASN A 57 1.59 -3.81 -4.41
CA ASN A 57 0.89 -3.20 -5.54
C ASN A 57 0.66 -1.69 -5.34
N ILE A 58 0.32 -1.24 -4.12
CA ILE A 58 0.17 0.19 -3.81
C ILE A 58 1.47 0.97 -4.05
N LEU A 59 2.62 0.46 -3.58
CA LEU A 59 3.90 1.12 -3.82
C LEU A 59 4.21 1.24 -5.33
N ARG A 60 3.90 0.20 -6.10
CA ARG A 60 4.09 0.19 -7.56
C ARG A 60 3.11 1.10 -8.30
N HIS A 61 1.90 1.25 -7.78
CA HIS A 61 0.94 2.22 -8.29
C HIS A 61 1.49 3.65 -8.18
N PHE A 62 1.97 4.07 -7.01
CA PHE A 62 2.56 5.40 -6.84
C PHE A 62 3.83 5.60 -7.69
N PHE A 63 4.68 4.58 -7.78
CA PHE A 63 5.84 4.62 -8.68
C PHE A 63 5.43 4.89 -10.13
N LEU A 64 4.42 4.18 -10.63
CA LEU A 64 3.95 4.35 -12.00
C LEU A 64 3.29 5.71 -12.20
N GLU A 65 2.47 6.16 -11.25
CA GLU A 65 1.81 7.47 -11.29
C GLU A 65 2.82 8.61 -11.40
N TYR A 66 3.85 8.60 -10.56
CA TYR A 66 4.86 9.67 -10.55
C TYR A 66 5.77 9.62 -11.76
N LEU A 67 6.10 8.40 -12.22
CA LEU A 67 6.80 8.23 -13.48
C LEU A 67 6.00 8.79 -14.66
N ASP A 68 4.71 8.47 -14.74
CA ASP A 68 3.84 8.87 -15.85
C ASP A 68 3.71 10.40 -15.91
N ARG A 69 3.41 11.02 -14.77
CA ARG A 69 3.34 12.49 -14.64
C ARG A 69 4.67 13.16 -14.97
N LEU A 70 5.77 12.67 -14.40
CA LEU A 70 7.09 13.26 -14.64
C LEU A 70 7.51 13.16 -16.12
N THR A 71 7.20 12.04 -16.77
CA THR A 71 7.61 11.78 -18.17
C THR A 71 6.68 12.39 -19.22
N LYS A 72 5.39 12.56 -18.92
CA LYS A 72 4.40 13.14 -19.86
C LYS A 72 4.21 14.64 -19.67
N THR A 73 4.10 15.10 -18.43
CA THR A 73 3.72 16.48 -18.08
C THR A 73 4.82 17.26 -17.35
N GLY A 74 5.78 16.56 -16.72
CA GLY A 74 6.93 17.18 -16.06
C GLY A 74 6.81 17.30 -14.55
N PRO A 75 7.85 17.83 -13.87
CA PRO A 75 7.98 17.77 -12.41
C PRO A 75 6.93 18.59 -11.64
N TYR A 76 6.37 19.64 -12.23
CA TYR A 76 5.32 20.46 -11.60
C TYR A 76 3.94 19.78 -11.59
N SER A 77 3.80 18.64 -12.26
CA SER A 77 2.52 17.92 -12.37
C SER A 77 2.31 16.85 -11.30
N LEU A 78 3.28 16.69 -10.39
CA LEU A 78 3.21 15.71 -9.30
C LEU A 78 2.04 16.04 -8.35
N PRO A 79 1.29 15.03 -7.89
CA PRO A 79 0.11 15.25 -7.07
C PRO A 79 0.49 15.57 -5.62
N SER A 80 -0.46 16.09 -4.85
CA SER A 80 -0.30 16.41 -3.42
C SER A 80 0.22 15.24 -2.57
N SER A 81 -0.11 13.99 -2.93
CA SER A 81 0.43 12.79 -2.24
C SER A 81 1.94 12.70 -2.29
N PHE A 82 2.60 13.33 -3.26
CA PHE A 82 4.05 13.31 -3.37
C PHE A 82 4.72 13.91 -2.12
N ASN A 83 4.05 14.82 -1.39
CA ASN A 83 4.55 15.37 -0.12
C ASN A 83 4.90 14.30 0.93
N VAL A 84 4.20 13.15 0.93
CA VAL A 84 4.48 12.01 1.82
C VAL A 84 5.20 10.88 1.09
N VAL A 85 4.73 10.55 -0.12
CA VAL A 85 5.17 9.35 -0.82
C VAL A 85 6.53 9.51 -1.52
N GLU A 86 7.02 10.75 -1.69
CA GLU A 86 8.41 11.01 -2.12
C GLU A 86 9.42 10.24 -1.26
N ALA A 87 9.17 10.13 0.06
CA ALA A 87 10.05 9.43 0.99
C ALA A 87 10.25 7.94 0.66
N PHE A 88 9.31 7.32 -0.07
CA PHE A 88 9.38 5.92 -0.53
C PHE A 88 10.18 5.76 -1.83
N HIS A 89 10.63 6.86 -2.42
CA HIS A 89 11.34 6.90 -3.68
C HIS A 89 12.78 7.41 -3.50
N ILE A 90 13.61 7.05 -4.47
CA ILE A 90 14.96 7.61 -4.67
C ILE A 90 15.06 8.12 -6.10
N PHE A 91 15.70 9.27 -6.31
CA PHE A 91 15.87 9.80 -7.65
C PHE A 91 16.92 8.98 -8.42
N ASN A 92 16.52 8.44 -9.57
CA ASN A 92 17.38 7.69 -10.47
C ASN A 92 17.94 8.63 -11.55
N GLU A 93 19.23 8.95 -11.44
CA GLU A 93 19.91 9.89 -12.36
C GLU A 93 20.06 9.35 -13.79
N ASP A 94 20.14 8.03 -13.97
CA ASP A 94 20.28 7.42 -15.30
C ASP A 94 19.04 7.63 -16.17
N PHE A 95 17.87 7.62 -15.55
CA PHE A 95 16.58 7.78 -16.20
C PHE A 95 15.92 9.14 -15.94
N MET A 96 16.44 9.90 -14.98
CA MET A 96 15.85 11.15 -14.47
C MET A 96 14.41 10.97 -13.95
N VAL A 97 14.18 9.89 -13.20
CA VAL A 97 12.86 9.53 -12.66
C VAL A 97 12.96 9.07 -11.21
N PHE A 98 11.85 9.07 -10.49
CA PHE A 98 11.76 8.47 -9.16
C PHE A 98 11.68 6.94 -9.26
N ASP A 99 12.60 6.23 -8.62
CA ASP A 99 12.59 4.76 -8.47
C ASP A 99 12.16 4.38 -7.05
N LEU A 100 11.64 3.18 -6.88
CA LEU A 100 11.26 2.68 -5.55
C LEU A 100 12.50 2.37 -4.72
N ARG A 101 12.46 2.73 -3.44
CA ARG A 101 13.45 2.30 -2.45
C ARG A 101 13.39 0.79 -2.23
N GLN A 102 14.42 0.27 -1.57
CA GLN A 102 14.46 -1.14 -1.18
C GLN A 102 13.28 -1.47 -0.26
N GLU A 103 12.61 -2.59 -0.53
CA GLU A 103 11.39 -3.03 0.15
C GLU A 103 11.67 -4.30 0.95
N ARG A 104 11.34 -4.26 2.26
CA ARG A 104 11.26 -5.40 3.18
C ARG A 104 9.80 -5.73 3.41
N GLU A 105 9.38 -6.89 2.93
CA GLU A 105 7.99 -7.31 2.96
C GLU A 105 7.70 -8.22 4.16
N HIS A 106 6.53 -8.02 4.76
CA HIS A 106 6.07 -8.70 5.97
C HIS A 106 4.62 -9.13 5.77
N LEU A 107 4.25 -10.25 6.41
CA LEU A 107 2.91 -10.82 6.32
C LEU A 107 2.46 -11.29 7.70
N LEU A 108 1.34 -10.75 8.19
CA LEU A 108 0.77 -11.13 9.48
C LEU A 108 -0.74 -11.06 9.47
N ARG A 109 -1.38 -11.57 10.53
CA ARG A 109 -2.80 -11.33 10.79
C ARG A 109 -2.95 -10.11 11.69
N LEU A 110 -3.95 -9.28 11.42
CA LEU A 110 -4.19 -8.06 12.20
C LEU A 110 -4.49 -8.35 13.68
N HIS A 111 -5.20 -9.45 13.96
CA HIS A 111 -5.49 -9.83 15.34
C HIS A 111 -4.23 -10.24 16.12
N ASP A 112 -3.29 -10.97 15.49
CA ASP A 112 -2.04 -11.36 16.16
C ASP A 112 -1.27 -10.10 16.59
N TYR A 113 -1.34 -9.02 15.80
CA TYR A 113 -0.76 -7.72 16.16
C TYR A 113 -1.46 -7.09 17.35
N PHE A 114 -2.78 -6.93 17.31
CA PHE A 114 -3.49 -6.25 18.40
C PHE A 114 -3.54 -7.07 19.70
N ASP A 115 -3.46 -8.40 19.61
CA ASP A 115 -3.27 -9.27 20.77
C ASP A 115 -1.92 -9.02 21.44
N TRP A 116 -0.86 -8.84 20.64
CA TRP A 116 0.45 -8.44 21.15
C TRP A 116 0.44 -7.01 21.68
N TYR A 117 -0.09 -6.06 20.91
CA TYR A 117 -0.15 -4.63 21.24
C TYR A 117 -0.85 -4.38 22.59
N THR A 118 -1.94 -5.11 22.86
CA THR A 118 -2.71 -4.96 24.11
C THR A 118 -2.22 -5.84 25.26
N ALA A 119 -1.16 -6.63 25.07
CA ALA A 119 -0.54 -7.39 26.15
C ALA A 119 0.26 -6.48 27.09
N GLU A 120 0.30 -6.82 28.38
CA GLU A 120 1.04 -6.04 29.37
C GLU A 120 2.50 -5.83 28.93
N GLN A 121 2.97 -4.57 28.90
CA GLN A 121 4.35 -4.16 28.60
C GLN A 121 4.86 -4.44 27.17
N ALA A 122 3.99 -4.69 26.20
CA ALA A 122 4.43 -5.03 24.84
C ALA A 122 4.93 -3.82 24.02
N ILE A 123 4.34 -2.65 24.22
CA ILE A 123 4.65 -1.45 23.41
C ILE A 123 5.64 -0.55 24.16
N PRO A 124 6.72 -0.09 23.49
CA PRO A 124 7.59 0.94 24.03
C PRO A 124 6.84 2.25 24.30
N GLU A 125 7.16 2.94 25.40
CA GLU A 125 6.57 4.26 25.71
C GLU A 125 7.02 5.36 24.74
N ASP A 126 8.20 5.20 24.11
CA ASP A 126 8.81 6.21 23.27
C ASP A 126 8.93 5.75 21.80
N PRO A 127 8.23 6.38 20.85
CA PRO A 127 8.29 5.99 19.44
C PRO A 127 9.67 6.23 18.81
N ALA A 128 10.55 7.02 19.45
CA ALA A 128 11.93 7.22 19.02
C ALA A 128 12.73 5.90 18.91
N ILE A 129 12.32 4.82 19.60
CA ILE A 129 12.90 3.47 19.41
C ILE A 129 12.88 3.01 17.95
N LEU A 130 11.94 3.51 17.15
CA LEU A 130 11.86 3.21 15.72
C LEU A 130 13.11 3.69 14.96
N THR A 131 13.80 4.72 15.44
CA THR A 131 15.06 5.21 14.86
C THR A 131 16.21 4.21 14.99
N ASP A 132 16.24 3.45 16.09
CA ASP A 132 17.27 2.44 16.35
C ASP A 132 17.02 1.13 15.59
N ILE A 133 15.75 0.78 15.33
CA ILE A 133 15.39 -0.52 14.74
C ILE A 133 15.10 -0.47 13.24
N MET A 134 14.66 0.67 12.71
CA MET A 134 14.37 0.82 11.29
C MET A 134 15.60 1.32 10.54
N GLU A 135 16.01 0.55 9.54
CA GLU A 135 17.06 0.98 8.61
C GLU A 135 16.60 2.20 7.80
N GLU A 136 17.49 3.18 7.70
CA GLU A 136 17.20 4.44 7.01
C GLU A 136 16.91 4.24 5.53
N GLY A 137 15.83 4.84 5.04
CA GLY A 137 15.51 4.82 3.62
C GLY A 137 15.13 3.43 3.08
N VAL A 138 14.85 2.45 3.94
CA VAL A 138 14.30 1.14 3.57
C VAL A 138 12.82 1.10 3.90
N ILE A 139 12.01 0.62 2.95
CA ILE A 139 10.56 0.49 3.12
C ILE A 139 10.28 -0.79 3.91
N TYR A 140 9.56 -0.67 5.02
CA TYR A 140 8.97 -1.78 5.75
C TYR A 140 7.49 -1.85 5.36
N SER A 141 7.14 -2.89 4.60
CA SER A 141 5.81 -3.11 4.02
C SER A 141 5.14 -4.30 4.71
N PHE A 142 3.99 -4.08 5.34
CA PHE A 142 3.24 -5.07 6.10
C PHE A 142 1.88 -5.31 5.45
N ASP A 143 1.67 -6.53 4.92
CA ASP A 143 0.38 -6.95 4.38
C ASP A 143 -0.40 -7.76 5.42
N LEU A 144 -1.69 -7.47 5.55
CA LEU A 144 -2.56 -8.12 6.53
C LEU A 144 -3.30 -9.29 5.87
N ALA A 145 -2.81 -10.49 6.15
CA ALA A 145 -3.32 -11.73 5.59
C ALA A 145 -4.66 -12.13 6.22
N GLY A 146 -5.61 -12.54 5.37
CA GLY A 146 -6.84 -13.20 5.79
C GLY A 146 -7.93 -12.29 6.34
N ASP A 147 -7.71 -10.97 6.42
CA ASP A 147 -8.78 -10.04 6.75
C ASP A 147 -9.62 -9.77 5.49
N THR A 148 -10.83 -10.31 5.43
CA THR A 148 -11.81 -10.02 4.37
C THR A 148 -12.77 -8.89 4.77
N GLY A 149 -12.35 -8.01 5.70
CA GLY A 149 -13.21 -7.02 6.35
C GLY A 149 -13.96 -7.58 7.57
N GLU A 150 -13.46 -8.68 8.14
CA GLU A 150 -13.98 -9.29 9.37
C GLU A 150 -13.54 -8.47 10.57
N TYR A 151 -12.27 -8.05 10.58
CA TYR A 151 -11.71 -7.14 11.57
C TYR A 151 -11.82 -5.71 11.05
N ALA A 152 -12.75 -4.96 11.62
CA ALA A 152 -12.97 -3.59 11.20
C ALA A 152 -13.24 -2.68 12.39
N ILE A 153 -12.85 -1.43 12.21
CA ILE A 153 -13.22 -0.32 13.07
C ILE A 153 -14.63 0.10 12.64
N SER A 154 -15.60 0.03 13.55
CA SER A 154 -16.97 0.45 13.27
C SER A 154 -17.14 1.91 13.68
N THR A 155 -17.39 2.78 12.71
CA THR A 155 -17.68 4.20 12.91
C THR A 155 -19.19 4.46 12.82
N GLU A 156 -19.61 5.72 13.01
CA GLU A 156 -21.01 6.11 12.79
C GLU A 156 -21.42 6.04 11.31
N TRP A 157 -20.46 6.10 10.38
CA TRP A 157 -20.73 6.13 8.94
C TRP A 157 -20.52 4.79 8.24
N SER A 158 -19.44 4.09 8.60
CA SER A 158 -18.96 2.92 7.87
C SER A 158 -18.10 2.00 8.74
N ARG A 159 -17.86 0.80 8.23
CA ARG A 159 -16.84 -0.13 8.71
C ARG A 159 -15.56 0.10 7.95
N LEU A 160 -14.46 0.26 8.67
CA LEU A 160 -13.14 0.49 8.12
C LEU A 160 -12.24 -0.72 8.41
N ALA A 161 -11.87 -1.47 7.38
CA ALA A 161 -10.96 -2.62 7.46
C ALA A 161 -9.54 -2.19 7.10
N ILE A 162 -8.51 -2.83 7.66
CA ILE A 162 -7.11 -2.48 7.38
C ILE A 162 -6.53 -3.56 6.48
N GLY A 163 -6.08 -3.19 5.29
CA GLY A 163 -5.45 -4.10 4.32
C GLY A 163 -3.93 -4.22 4.48
N GLY A 164 -3.27 -3.16 4.94
CA GLY A 164 -1.84 -3.15 5.18
C GLY A 164 -1.27 -1.76 5.43
N VAL A 165 0.00 -1.71 5.79
CA VAL A 165 0.73 -0.47 6.02
C VAL A 165 2.17 -0.58 5.51
N SER A 166 2.63 0.45 4.83
CA SER A 166 4.02 0.62 4.44
C SER A 166 4.58 1.85 5.12
N MET A 167 5.82 1.76 5.58
CA MET A 167 6.48 2.84 6.29
C MET A 167 7.96 2.92 5.90
N VAL A 168 8.50 4.14 5.86
CA VAL A 168 9.91 4.41 5.58
C VAL A 168 10.39 5.50 6.52
N ARG A 169 11.54 5.27 7.16
CA ARG A 169 12.17 6.23 8.06
C ARG A 169 13.24 7.03 7.33
N GLN A 170 13.26 8.34 7.52
CA GLN A 170 14.34 9.24 7.15
C GLN A 170 14.65 10.12 8.36
N GLU A 171 15.84 10.00 8.94
CA GLU A 171 16.17 10.64 10.22
C GLU A 171 15.06 10.38 11.29
N ASN A 172 14.46 11.43 11.86
CA ASN A 172 13.40 11.33 12.86
C ASN A 172 11.99 11.28 12.25
N GLU A 173 11.85 11.38 10.92
CA GLU A 173 10.58 11.35 10.23
C GLU A 173 10.22 9.93 9.76
N LEU A 174 9.00 9.49 10.08
CA LEU A 174 8.40 8.26 9.60
C LEU A 174 7.25 8.57 8.65
N SER A 175 7.47 8.38 7.35
CA SER A 175 6.44 8.49 6.33
C SER A 175 5.69 7.18 6.19
N THR A 176 4.36 7.25 6.16
CA THR A 176 3.50 6.06 6.18
C THR A 176 2.43 6.10 5.09
N ILE A 177 2.09 4.92 4.58
CA ILE A 177 0.98 4.65 3.65
C ILE A 177 0.16 3.52 4.27
N LEU A 178 -1.07 3.80 4.66
CA LEU A 178 -2.01 2.77 5.10
C LEU A 178 -3.07 2.53 4.03
N LEU A 179 -3.26 1.27 3.68
CA LEU A 179 -4.33 0.82 2.79
C LEU A 179 -5.48 0.30 3.65
N ALA A 180 -6.64 0.93 3.54
CA ALA A 180 -7.87 0.58 4.26
C ALA A 180 -9.03 0.35 3.29
N GLY A 181 -9.96 -0.52 3.67
CA GLY A 181 -11.26 -0.70 3.04
C GLY A 181 -12.36 0.03 3.78
N GLU A 182 -13.30 0.61 3.06
CA GLU A 182 -14.52 1.20 3.64
C GLU A 182 -15.80 0.51 3.14
N ASN A 183 -16.70 0.16 4.05
CA ASN A 183 -18.02 -0.43 3.74
C ASN A 183 -19.12 0.10 4.69
N PRO A 184 -20.21 0.71 4.18
CA PRO A 184 -20.48 0.96 2.77
C PRO A 184 -19.52 2.02 2.18
N PRO A 185 -19.19 1.94 0.88
CA PRO A 185 -18.29 2.88 0.21
C PRO A 185 -18.74 4.34 0.32
N TYR A 186 -17.79 5.24 0.53
CA TYR A 186 -18.00 6.68 0.37
C TYR A 186 -17.06 7.28 -0.69
N PRO A 187 -17.54 8.21 -1.54
CA PRO A 187 -18.95 8.48 -1.80
C PRO A 187 -19.66 7.24 -2.39
N PRO A 188 -20.99 7.12 -2.30
CA PRO A 188 -21.74 6.04 -2.92
C PRO A 188 -21.60 6.01 -4.45
N ASP A 189 -21.72 4.83 -5.06
CA ASP A 189 -21.55 4.67 -6.52
C ASP A 189 -22.53 5.53 -7.34
N SER A 190 -23.75 5.76 -6.84
CA SER A 190 -24.73 6.63 -7.49
C SER A 190 -24.31 8.09 -7.54
N GLU A 191 -23.53 8.54 -6.57
CA GLU A 191 -23.04 9.90 -6.46
C GLU A 191 -21.83 10.12 -7.39
N ILE A 192 -20.92 9.15 -7.49
CA ILE A 192 -19.79 9.19 -8.44
C ILE A 192 -20.28 9.29 -9.89
N ALA A 193 -21.35 8.56 -10.23
CA ALA A 193 -21.94 8.60 -11.57
C ALA A 193 -22.49 9.99 -11.94
N LEU A 194 -22.93 10.79 -10.95
CA LEU A 194 -23.40 12.16 -11.17
C LEU A 194 -22.24 13.13 -11.36
N PHE A 195 -21.15 12.98 -10.59
CA PHE A 195 -19.97 13.85 -10.66
C PHE A 195 -19.13 13.69 -11.94
N SER A 196 -19.12 12.50 -12.56
CA SER A 196 -18.35 12.27 -13.80
C SER A 196 -18.78 13.14 -14.99
N ALA A 197 -19.94 13.81 -14.92
CA ALA A 197 -20.52 14.59 -16.01
C ALA A 197 -20.29 16.11 -15.92
N SER A 198 -19.94 16.66 -14.73
CA SER A 198 -20.00 18.11 -14.48
C SER A 198 -18.66 18.81 -14.19
N ASP A 199 -17.62 18.08 -13.76
CA ASP A 199 -16.38 18.71 -13.25
C ASP A 199 -15.17 18.63 -14.20
N ILE A 200 -15.41 18.34 -15.48
CA ILE A 200 -14.36 18.18 -16.51
C ILE A 200 -13.64 19.52 -16.84
N ASP A 201 -14.16 20.67 -16.40
CA ASP A 201 -13.70 21.99 -16.86
C ASP A 201 -12.95 22.84 -15.81
N ASN A 202 -12.72 22.36 -14.59
CA ASN A 202 -11.89 23.08 -13.61
C ASN A 202 -10.39 22.72 -13.78
N LEU A 203 -9.81 23.14 -14.90
CA LEU A 203 -8.37 23.00 -15.16
C LEU A 203 -7.60 23.93 -14.21
N VAL A 204 -6.84 23.36 -13.28
CA VAL A 204 -5.85 24.10 -12.49
C VAL A 204 -4.69 24.48 -13.41
N GLU A 205 -4.24 25.74 -13.37
CA GLU A 205 -3.13 26.24 -14.19
C GLU A 205 -1.89 25.34 -14.00
N GLY A 206 -1.32 24.81 -15.08
CA GLY A 206 -0.20 23.85 -15.04
C GLY A 206 -0.58 22.37 -14.95
N HIS A 207 -1.87 22.05 -14.83
CA HIS A 207 -2.40 20.68 -14.80
C HIS A 207 -3.36 20.39 -15.96
N GLU A 208 -3.31 21.17 -17.04
CA GLU A 208 -4.29 21.12 -18.14
C GLU A 208 -4.26 19.79 -18.91
N ASP A 209 -3.13 19.10 -18.89
CA ASP A 209 -2.92 17.82 -19.55
C ASP A 209 -3.21 16.61 -18.64
N ILE A 210 -3.59 16.84 -17.37
CA ILE A 210 -3.94 15.77 -16.43
C ILE A 210 -5.43 15.44 -16.58
N ARG A 211 -5.73 14.18 -16.88
CA ARG A 211 -7.08 13.69 -17.12
C ARG A 211 -7.35 12.42 -16.33
N GLN A 212 -8.65 12.15 -16.11
CA GLN A 212 -9.09 10.88 -15.54
C GLN A 212 -8.63 9.69 -16.39
N GLU A 213 -8.32 8.58 -15.73
CA GLU A 213 -7.91 7.35 -16.41
C GLU A 213 -9.10 6.68 -17.11
N GLN A 214 -9.07 6.65 -18.44
CA GLN A 214 -10.20 6.18 -19.26
C GLN A 214 -10.38 4.67 -19.22
N SER A 215 -9.33 3.92 -18.85
CA SER A 215 -9.41 2.46 -18.75
C SER A 215 -10.02 1.96 -17.45
N LEU A 216 -10.21 2.84 -16.45
CA LEU A 216 -10.75 2.50 -15.14
C LEU A 216 -12.22 2.94 -15.01
N SER A 217 -12.91 2.32 -14.08
CA SER A 217 -14.32 2.52 -13.78
C SER A 217 -14.54 2.48 -12.28
N VAL A 218 -15.76 2.83 -11.83
CA VAL A 218 -16.17 2.71 -10.41
C VAL A 218 -15.94 1.31 -9.85
N ARG A 219 -15.94 0.26 -10.69
CA ARG A 219 -15.68 -1.12 -10.22
C ARG A 219 -14.25 -1.34 -9.75
N ASP A 220 -13.30 -0.59 -10.29
CA ASP A 220 -11.87 -0.73 -10.00
C ASP A 220 -11.50 -0.13 -8.63
N ARG A 221 -12.42 0.60 -7.99
CA ARG A 221 -12.26 1.13 -6.64
C ARG A 221 -12.33 0.06 -5.55
N TYR A 222 -12.95 -1.08 -5.83
CA TYR A 222 -13.20 -2.09 -4.82
C TYR A 222 -11.95 -2.91 -4.52
N PHE A 223 -11.82 -3.35 -3.28
CA PHE A 223 -10.76 -4.27 -2.88
C PHE A 223 -10.97 -5.64 -3.50
N GLU A 224 -9.98 -6.10 -4.24
CA GLU A 224 -9.89 -7.51 -4.58
C GLU A 224 -9.77 -8.32 -3.28
N GLY A 225 -10.83 -9.07 -2.98
CA GLY A 225 -10.92 -9.95 -1.83
C GLY A 225 -11.58 -9.42 -0.55
N MET A 226 -12.02 -8.16 -0.51
CA MET A 226 -12.91 -7.64 0.54
C MET A 226 -14.21 -7.15 -0.11
N GLN A 227 -15.24 -8.01 -0.14
CA GLN A 227 -16.47 -7.70 -0.85
C GLN A 227 -17.18 -6.47 -0.27
N GLY A 228 -17.51 -5.52 -1.15
CA GLY A 228 -18.21 -4.28 -0.80
C GLY A 228 -17.35 -3.23 -0.11
N PHE A 229 -16.05 -3.49 0.10
CA PHE A 229 -15.12 -2.49 0.61
C PHE A 229 -14.45 -1.73 -0.53
N SER A 230 -14.56 -0.40 -0.53
CA SER A 230 -13.82 0.48 -1.44
C SER A 230 -12.46 0.87 -0.89
N LYS A 231 -11.48 1.08 -1.79
CA LYS A 231 -10.12 1.51 -1.46
C LYS A 231 -10.08 2.92 -0.87
N VAL A 232 -9.46 3.00 0.30
CA VAL A 232 -9.08 4.23 0.99
C VAL A 232 -7.60 4.15 1.32
N ILE A 233 -6.82 5.14 0.88
CA ILE A 233 -5.39 5.22 1.18
C ILE A 233 -5.17 6.41 2.11
N LEU A 234 -4.50 6.16 3.23
CA LEU A 234 -4.13 7.17 4.20
C LEU A 234 -2.64 7.43 4.11
N LEU A 235 -2.26 8.71 4.06
CA LEU A 235 -0.87 9.14 4.02
C LEU A 235 -0.62 10.09 5.18
N THR A 236 0.46 9.87 5.93
CA THR A 236 0.87 10.79 6.99
C THR A 236 2.36 10.64 7.31
N ARG A 237 2.88 11.61 8.05
CA ARG A 237 4.26 11.68 8.53
C ARG A 237 4.25 11.88 10.03
N PHE A 238 5.01 11.05 10.73
CA PHE A 238 5.24 11.18 12.17
C PHE A 238 6.65 11.72 12.42
N ASP A 239 6.76 12.71 13.30
CA ASP A 239 8.01 13.07 13.95
C ASP A 239 8.15 12.21 15.21
N LEU A 240 9.08 11.26 15.15
CA LEU A 240 9.28 10.26 16.19
C LEU A 240 9.90 10.85 17.46
N GLU A 241 10.74 11.88 17.32
CA GLU A 241 11.43 12.51 18.44
C GLU A 241 10.49 13.43 19.23
N HIS A 242 9.70 14.23 18.52
CA HIS A 242 8.79 15.20 19.14
C HIS A 242 7.38 14.66 19.38
N ARG A 243 7.10 13.42 18.96
CA ARG A 243 5.79 12.76 19.05
C ARG A 243 4.68 13.56 18.37
N LYS A 244 4.98 14.07 17.17
CA LYS A 244 4.05 14.87 16.37
C LYS A 244 3.63 14.13 15.11
N HIS A 245 2.47 14.49 14.58
CA HIS A 245 2.10 14.15 13.21
C HIS A 245 1.89 15.44 12.43
N ASP A 246 2.49 15.51 11.24
CA ASP A 246 2.67 16.77 10.52
C ASP A 246 1.52 17.08 9.56
N VAL A 247 1.11 16.08 8.76
CA VAL A 247 0.14 16.24 7.68
C VAL A 247 -0.66 14.97 7.48
N ARG A 248 -1.91 15.10 7.05
CA ARG A 248 -2.84 13.99 6.82
C ARG A 248 -3.42 14.07 5.41
N TYR A 249 -3.47 12.94 4.72
CA TYR A 249 -4.20 12.79 3.47
C TYR A 249 -5.06 11.53 3.50
N ILE A 250 -6.31 11.68 3.08
CA ILE A 250 -7.22 10.59 2.75
C ILE A 250 -7.43 10.61 1.24
N HIS A 251 -7.07 9.52 0.58
CA HIS A 251 -7.34 9.28 -0.83
C HIS A 251 -8.46 8.25 -0.95
N LEU A 252 -9.65 8.71 -1.32
CA LEU A 252 -10.78 7.84 -1.65
C LEU A 252 -10.68 7.44 -3.11
N ASP A 253 -10.53 6.16 -3.37
CA ASP A 253 -10.55 5.63 -4.73
C ASP A 253 -11.99 5.69 -5.26
N VAL A 254 -12.21 6.42 -6.35
CA VAL A 254 -13.50 6.48 -7.06
C VAL A 254 -13.43 5.78 -8.42
N GLY A 255 -12.33 5.07 -8.70
CA GLY A 255 -12.04 4.35 -9.94
C GLY A 255 -11.07 5.12 -10.84
N PRO A 256 -11.56 6.06 -11.68
CA PRO A 256 -10.69 6.80 -12.62
C PRO A 256 -9.74 7.82 -11.97
N ASN A 257 -9.99 8.21 -10.72
CA ASN A 257 -9.21 9.19 -9.97
C ASN A 257 -9.39 8.98 -8.45
N TYR A 258 -8.66 9.76 -7.66
CA TYR A 258 -8.87 9.88 -6.22
C TYR A 258 -9.67 11.14 -5.89
N GLN A 259 -10.56 11.05 -4.91
CA GLN A 259 -11.03 12.21 -4.15
C GLN A 259 -10.14 12.34 -2.91
N VAL A 260 -9.60 13.54 -2.66
CA VAL A 260 -8.58 13.75 -1.63
C VAL A 260 -9.09 14.71 -0.56
N PHE A 261 -8.92 14.32 0.71
CA PHE A 261 -9.08 15.20 1.87
C PHE A 261 -7.74 15.36 2.58
N THR A 262 -7.36 16.58 2.90
CA THR A 262 -6.08 16.90 3.55
C THR A 262 -6.13 18.17 4.40
N ASP A 263 -5.23 18.26 5.37
CA ASP A 263 -4.96 19.48 6.13
C ASP A 263 -3.66 20.17 5.69
N ASP A 264 -3.10 19.76 4.54
CA ASP A 264 -1.98 20.44 3.92
C ASP A 264 -2.39 21.82 3.41
N ILE A 265 -1.87 22.85 4.08
CA ILE A 265 -2.19 24.25 3.79
C ILE A 265 -1.73 24.65 2.39
N ASP A 266 -0.61 24.12 1.87
CA ASP A 266 -0.15 24.46 0.52
C ASP A 266 -1.21 24.05 -0.50
N VAL A 267 -1.73 22.82 -0.36
CA VAL A 267 -2.79 22.27 -1.20
C VAL A 267 -4.11 23.05 -1.02
N LEU A 268 -4.43 23.45 0.21
CA LEU A 268 -5.67 24.15 0.53
C LEU A 268 -5.66 25.64 0.14
N THR A 269 -4.51 26.24 -0.18
CA THR A 269 -4.39 27.69 -0.37
C THR A 269 -3.69 28.14 -1.64
N SER A 270 -2.73 27.39 -2.19
CA SER A 270 -1.87 27.86 -3.27
C SER A 270 -2.59 27.97 -4.62
N ASP A 271 -3.49 27.02 -4.94
CA ASP A 271 -4.16 26.93 -6.25
C ASP A 271 -5.68 27.18 -6.18
N ILE A 272 -6.18 27.60 -5.02
CA ILE A 272 -7.62 27.80 -4.78
C ILE A 272 -7.93 29.30 -4.70
N PRO A 273 -8.89 29.83 -5.49
CA PRO A 273 -9.33 31.22 -5.37
C PRO A 273 -9.77 31.54 -3.94
N LYS A 274 -9.33 32.68 -3.39
CA LYS A 274 -9.59 33.08 -1.98
C LYS A 274 -11.06 32.94 -1.55
N GLU A 275 -11.98 33.24 -2.46
CA GLU A 275 -13.43 33.19 -2.22
C GLU A 275 -13.97 31.76 -1.98
N LYS A 276 -13.24 30.73 -2.42
CA LYS A 276 -13.60 29.31 -2.26
C LYS A 276 -12.73 28.58 -1.23
N GLN A 277 -11.72 29.25 -0.66
CA GLN A 277 -10.77 28.62 0.25
C GLN A 277 -11.45 28.14 1.54
N GLU A 278 -12.33 28.95 2.15
CA GLU A 278 -13.03 28.58 3.38
C GLU A 278 -13.87 27.31 3.19
N ASP A 279 -14.72 27.26 2.16
CA ASP A 279 -15.54 26.10 1.83
C ASP A 279 -14.70 24.84 1.56
N PHE A 280 -13.58 24.98 0.84
CA PHE A 280 -12.70 23.85 0.54
C PHE A 280 -12.01 23.32 1.79
N ILE A 281 -11.53 24.22 2.66
CA ILE A 281 -10.94 23.87 3.95
C ILE A 281 -11.96 23.14 4.82
N GLU A 282 -13.17 23.68 4.96
CA GLU A 282 -14.23 23.07 5.77
C GLU A 282 -14.57 21.65 5.27
N ASN A 283 -14.82 21.48 3.97
CA ASN A 283 -15.09 20.18 3.36
C ASN A 283 -13.94 19.18 3.56
N SER A 284 -12.70 19.65 3.44
CA SER A 284 -11.52 18.82 3.64
C SER A 284 -11.36 18.37 5.10
N LEU A 285 -11.57 19.27 6.07
CA LEU A 285 -11.51 18.94 7.49
C LEU A 285 -12.64 18.00 7.92
N ASP A 286 -13.85 18.16 7.39
CA ASP A 286 -14.96 17.24 7.61
C ASP A 286 -14.67 15.85 7.03
N GLY A 287 -14.09 15.79 5.84
CA GLY A 287 -13.58 14.55 5.25
C GLY A 287 -12.55 13.86 6.14
N LEU A 288 -11.59 14.59 6.70
CA LEU A 288 -10.60 14.04 7.65
C LEU A 288 -11.25 13.53 8.94
N LYS A 289 -12.27 14.22 9.46
CA LYS A 289 -12.98 13.83 10.69
C LYS A 289 -13.61 12.44 10.57
N ARG A 290 -14.16 12.11 9.39
CA ARG A 290 -14.73 10.78 9.09
C ARG A 290 -13.74 9.63 9.33
N TYR A 291 -12.46 9.86 9.04
CA TYR A 291 -11.40 8.84 9.12
C TYR A 291 -10.48 9.01 10.34
N SER A 292 -10.86 9.84 11.32
CA SER A 292 -10.07 10.11 12.53
C SER A 292 -9.61 8.83 13.26
N GLN A 293 -10.51 7.86 13.45
CA GLN A 293 -10.17 6.57 14.09
C GLN A 293 -9.17 5.73 13.28
N MET A 294 -9.10 5.91 11.96
CA MET A 294 -8.11 5.21 11.14
C MET A 294 -6.72 5.81 11.30
N TYR A 295 -6.60 7.12 11.56
CA TYR A 295 -5.33 7.72 11.98
C TYR A 295 -4.90 7.24 13.36
N SER A 296 -5.83 7.05 14.31
CA SER A 296 -5.51 6.39 15.59
C SER A 296 -4.99 4.97 15.40
N ALA A 297 -5.61 4.21 14.49
CA ALA A 297 -5.15 2.87 14.15
C ALA A 297 -3.76 2.89 13.48
N LEU A 298 -3.52 3.82 12.56
CA LEU A 298 -2.21 4.00 11.92
C LEU A 298 -1.13 4.34 12.94
N ALA A 299 -1.39 5.27 13.86
CA ALA A 299 -0.48 5.61 14.95
C ALA A 299 -0.18 4.38 15.82
N SER A 300 -1.16 3.50 16.04
CA SER A 300 -0.95 2.25 16.77
C SER A 300 -0.10 1.25 15.97
N LEU A 301 -0.20 1.24 14.64
CA LEU A 301 0.49 0.27 13.75
C LEU A 301 1.97 0.60 13.49
N ILE A 302 2.47 1.78 13.88
CA ILE A 302 3.89 2.13 13.69
C ILE A 302 4.85 1.19 14.43
N TYR A 303 4.37 0.46 15.44
CA TYR A 303 5.14 -0.50 16.23
C TYR A 303 5.21 -1.91 15.63
N LEU A 304 4.68 -2.13 14.42
CA LEU A 304 4.85 -3.40 13.71
C LEU A 304 6.32 -3.87 13.59
N PRO A 305 7.31 -3.00 13.30
CA PRO A 305 8.72 -3.42 13.32
C PRO A 305 9.18 -3.91 14.70
N VAL A 306 8.71 -3.31 15.80
CA VAL A 306 9.01 -3.75 17.17
C VAL A 306 8.47 -5.15 17.42
N MET A 307 7.21 -5.41 17.03
CA MET A 307 6.61 -6.73 17.16
C MET A 307 7.44 -7.81 16.45
N TYR A 308 7.91 -7.55 15.22
CA TYR A 308 8.70 -8.52 14.46
C TYR A 308 10.08 -8.83 15.06
N ILE A 309 10.60 -7.93 15.89
CA ILE A 309 11.81 -8.17 16.68
C ILE A 309 11.47 -8.96 17.94
N ALA A 310 10.46 -8.53 18.69
CA ALA A 310 10.01 -9.17 19.92
C ALA A 310 9.58 -10.62 19.69
N GLU A 311 8.84 -10.87 18.60
CA GLU A 311 8.32 -12.18 18.21
C GLU A 311 9.21 -12.88 17.18
N SER A 312 10.51 -12.54 17.10
CA SER A 312 11.43 -13.08 16.09
C SER A 312 11.49 -14.61 16.03
N SER A 313 11.23 -15.31 17.14
CA SER A 313 11.14 -16.77 17.20
C SER A 313 9.98 -17.37 16.39
N ARG A 314 8.94 -16.56 16.10
CA ARG A 314 7.76 -16.93 15.30
C ARG A 314 7.83 -16.45 13.85
N VAL A 315 8.83 -15.65 13.51
CA VAL A 315 9.00 -15.10 12.17
C VAL A 315 9.66 -16.14 11.26
N VAL A 316 8.98 -16.49 10.17
CA VAL A 316 9.47 -17.41 9.15
C VAL A 316 9.68 -16.66 7.85
N GLU A 317 10.91 -16.68 7.34
CA GLU A 317 11.22 -16.14 6.02
C GLU A 317 10.76 -17.09 4.92
N THR A 318 9.87 -16.59 4.09
CA THR A 318 9.24 -17.36 3.01
C THR A 318 9.59 -16.73 1.67
N GLU A 319 10.15 -17.53 0.77
CA GLU A 319 10.44 -17.12 -0.60
C GLU A 319 9.17 -17.23 -1.48
N PHE A 320 8.83 -16.15 -2.16
CA PHE A 320 7.70 -16.00 -3.09
C PHE A 320 8.20 -15.73 -4.51
N VAL A 321 7.65 -16.43 -5.50
CA VAL A 321 7.92 -16.14 -6.91
C VAL A 321 7.22 -14.88 -7.39
N THR A 322 7.97 -14.05 -8.11
CA THR A 322 7.46 -12.84 -8.76
C THR A 322 6.92 -13.12 -10.16
N GLU A 323 6.16 -12.18 -10.72
CA GLU A 323 5.66 -12.29 -12.09
C GLU A 323 6.82 -12.38 -13.11
N LEU A 324 7.97 -11.74 -12.85
CA LEU A 324 9.17 -11.88 -13.68
C LEU A 324 9.66 -13.33 -13.78
N LYS A 325 9.53 -14.12 -12.71
CA LYS A 325 9.93 -15.53 -12.73
C LYS A 325 8.91 -16.41 -13.43
N ILE A 326 7.61 -16.15 -13.26
CA ILE A 326 6.53 -16.80 -14.02
C ILE A 326 6.72 -16.54 -15.52
N SER A 327 7.01 -15.29 -15.88
CA SER A 327 7.17 -14.84 -17.27
C SER A 327 8.61 -14.93 -17.80
N LYS A 328 9.53 -15.62 -17.10
CA LYS A 328 10.97 -15.64 -17.42
C LYS A 328 11.31 -16.03 -18.86
N GLN A 329 10.48 -16.85 -19.50
CA GLN A 329 10.69 -17.30 -20.87
C GLN A 329 10.21 -16.31 -21.94
N LYS A 330 9.40 -15.32 -21.57
CA LYS A 330 8.85 -14.31 -22.48
C LYS A 330 9.96 -13.42 -23.02
N HIS A 331 9.82 -13.00 -24.28
CA HIS A 331 10.83 -12.22 -24.99
C HIS A 331 11.20 -10.91 -24.26
N TYR A 332 10.22 -10.20 -23.70
CA TYR A 332 10.46 -8.94 -22.98
C TYR A 332 11.31 -9.12 -21.71
N VAL A 333 11.15 -10.23 -20.95
CA VAL A 333 11.97 -10.52 -19.75
C VAL A 333 13.39 -10.88 -20.16
N LYS A 334 13.57 -11.68 -21.22
CA LYS A 334 14.90 -12.01 -21.75
C LYS A 334 15.63 -10.76 -22.24
N LYS A 335 14.91 -9.83 -22.87
CA LYS A 335 15.45 -8.53 -23.27
C LYS A 335 15.90 -7.72 -22.06
N ALA A 336 15.06 -7.56 -21.04
CA ALA A 336 15.43 -6.86 -19.80
C ALA A 336 16.67 -7.48 -19.12
N ALA A 337 16.75 -8.81 -19.05
CA ALA A 337 17.90 -9.54 -18.50
C ALA A 337 19.21 -9.29 -19.25
N LYS A 338 19.14 -9.08 -20.56
CA LYS A 338 20.31 -8.75 -21.39
C LYS A 338 20.77 -7.31 -21.13
N GLU A 339 19.82 -6.38 -20.96
CA GLU A 339 20.11 -4.96 -20.79
C GLU A 339 20.58 -4.58 -19.37
N PHE A 340 20.00 -5.18 -18.34
CA PHE A 340 20.29 -4.84 -16.94
C PHE A 340 21.05 -5.94 -16.19
N GLY A 341 21.36 -7.04 -16.86
CA GLY A 341 21.96 -8.22 -16.25
C GLY A 341 20.92 -9.09 -15.51
N LYS A 342 21.30 -10.34 -15.25
CA LYS A 342 20.42 -11.32 -14.59
C LYS A 342 20.14 -10.98 -13.12
N GLN A 343 21.03 -10.23 -12.47
CA GLN A 343 20.88 -9.84 -11.05
C GLN A 343 19.79 -8.77 -10.86
N ALA A 344 19.53 -7.94 -11.87
CA ALA A 344 18.43 -6.98 -11.84
C ALA A 344 17.03 -7.62 -11.95
N LEU A 345 16.96 -8.92 -12.29
CA LEU A 345 15.70 -9.65 -12.27
C LEU A 345 15.36 -10.06 -10.84
N GLN A 346 14.45 -9.34 -10.22
CA GLN A 346 13.86 -9.76 -8.95
C GLN A 346 12.91 -10.95 -9.22
N LEU A 347 13.47 -12.16 -9.31
CA LEU A 347 12.72 -13.39 -9.62
C LEU A 347 11.97 -13.95 -8.41
N HIS A 348 12.40 -13.57 -7.21
CA HIS A 348 11.86 -14.01 -5.95
C HIS A 348 11.79 -12.85 -4.97
N ARG A 349 10.86 -12.88 -4.03
CA ARG A 349 10.78 -11.96 -2.88
C ARG A 349 10.82 -12.78 -1.60
N ILE A 350 11.66 -12.38 -0.67
CA ILE A 350 11.66 -12.96 0.68
C ILE A 350 10.70 -12.10 1.50
N VAL A 351 9.72 -12.75 2.10
CA VAL A 351 8.70 -12.10 2.93
C VAL A 351 8.79 -12.72 4.31
N ARG A 352 8.80 -11.87 5.33
CA ARG A 352 8.85 -12.27 6.73
C ARG A 352 7.42 -12.53 7.21
N CYS A 353 7.06 -13.80 7.36
CA CYS A 353 5.72 -14.19 7.76
C CYS A 353 5.67 -14.45 9.26
N LEU A 354 4.75 -13.78 9.97
CA LEU A 354 4.49 -14.08 11.38
C LEU A 354 3.57 -15.30 11.49
N THR A 355 4.02 -16.33 12.20
CA THR A 355 3.20 -17.53 12.43
C THR A 355 2.15 -17.28 13.51
N SER A 356 0.91 -17.72 13.25
CA SER A 356 -0.24 -17.50 14.14
C SER A 356 -0.09 -18.30 15.44
N THR A 357 -0.53 -17.72 16.55
CA THR A 357 -0.62 -18.46 17.82
C THR A 357 -1.71 -19.55 17.73
N ASN A 358 -1.47 -20.69 18.37
CA ASN A 358 -2.32 -21.88 18.27
C ASN A 358 -3.59 -21.74 19.14
N THR A 359 -4.31 -20.63 19.02
CA THR A 359 -5.51 -20.38 19.82
C THR A 359 -6.69 -21.14 19.23
N ASP A 360 -7.16 -22.14 19.97
CA ASP A 360 -8.34 -22.97 19.69
C ASP A 360 -9.68 -22.19 19.68
N ASN A 361 -9.63 -20.85 19.73
CA ASN A 361 -10.78 -19.96 19.81
C ASN A 361 -11.16 -19.41 18.43
N LEU A 362 -11.53 -20.32 17.52
CA LEU A 362 -12.05 -20.01 16.18
C LEU A 362 -13.38 -19.26 16.15
N PHE A 363 -13.99 -18.97 17.30
CA PHE A 363 -15.39 -18.53 17.37
C PHE A 363 -15.67 -17.48 18.44
N VAL A 364 -14.65 -16.86 19.02
CA VAL A 364 -14.87 -15.85 20.06
C VAL A 364 -14.92 -14.47 19.43
N ALA A 365 -16.10 -13.85 19.43
CA ALA A 365 -16.26 -12.43 19.15
C ALA A 365 -15.34 -11.63 20.08
N GLY A 366 -14.29 -11.04 19.51
CA GLY A 366 -13.37 -10.17 20.23
C GLY A 366 -13.68 -8.71 19.92
N ARG A 367 -14.15 -7.95 20.90
CA ARG A 367 -14.11 -6.49 20.88
C ARG A 367 -12.89 -6.08 21.69
N ARG A 368 -11.94 -5.40 21.07
CA ARG A 368 -10.77 -4.82 21.77
C ARG A 368 -10.84 -3.31 21.70
N VAL A 369 -10.60 -2.68 22.83
CA VAL A 369 -10.32 -1.25 22.92
C VAL A 369 -8.82 -1.11 22.72
N ILE A 370 -8.43 -0.25 21.77
CA ILE A 370 -7.04 0.04 21.48
C ILE A 370 -6.79 1.49 21.87
N ASP A 371 -5.81 1.69 22.73
CA ASP A 371 -5.32 3.01 23.10
C ASP A 371 -4.11 3.32 22.21
N PRO A 372 -4.23 4.33 21.31
CA PRO A 372 -3.10 4.74 20.48
C PRO A 372 -1.99 5.36 21.32
N PRO A 373 -0.74 5.36 20.83
CA PRO A 373 0.35 6.07 21.51
C PRO A 373 0.07 7.57 21.60
N ASP A 374 0.62 8.21 22.65
CA ASP A 374 0.51 9.65 22.87
C ASP A 374 1.28 10.43 21.79
N PHE A 375 0.58 10.81 20.73
CA PHE A 375 1.03 11.78 19.74
C PHE A 375 0.18 13.05 19.84
N THR A 376 0.81 14.23 19.78
CA THR A 376 0.09 15.51 19.64
C THR A 376 -0.03 15.89 18.17
N PHE A 377 -1.20 16.39 17.74
CA PHE A 377 -1.29 17.06 16.44
C PHE A 377 -0.71 18.46 16.61
N GLU A 378 0.44 18.71 16.03
CA GLU A 378 1.03 20.04 15.93
C GLU A 378 1.73 20.18 14.58
N SER A 379 1.04 20.78 13.61
CA SER A 379 1.67 21.26 12.39
C SER A 379 2.37 22.59 12.70
N ASN A 380 3.69 22.51 12.94
CA ASN A 380 4.55 23.67 13.21
C ASN A 380 5.00 24.40 11.93
N GLY A 381 4.46 23.99 10.78
CA GLY A 381 4.84 24.51 9.48
C GLY A 381 4.35 23.62 8.35
N PHE A 382 4.62 24.03 7.12
CA PHE A 382 4.28 23.24 5.94
C PHE A 382 5.38 23.35 4.89
N TRP A 383 5.47 22.33 4.03
CA TRP A 383 6.30 22.42 2.84
C TRP A 383 5.58 23.29 1.82
N LYS A 384 6.19 24.41 1.45
CA LYS A 384 5.75 25.24 0.35
C LYS A 384 6.52 24.85 -0.90
N SER A 385 5.79 24.50 -1.96
CA SER A 385 6.38 24.30 -3.27
C SER A 385 6.94 25.63 -3.79
N ILE A 386 8.21 25.64 -4.23
CA ILE A 386 8.87 26.80 -4.85
C ILE A 386 9.37 26.41 -6.24
N GLY A 387 9.98 27.32 -6.99
CA GLY A 387 10.51 26.99 -8.30
C GLY A 387 11.45 25.78 -8.24
N ALA A 388 11.37 24.84 -9.20
CA ALA A 388 12.19 23.63 -9.21
C ALA A 388 13.71 23.89 -9.23
N ASP A 389 14.11 25.13 -9.45
CA ASP A 389 15.49 25.58 -9.39
C ASP A 389 15.80 26.59 -8.27
N GLU A 390 14.80 26.92 -7.46
CA GLU A 390 14.94 27.71 -6.26
C GLU A 390 15.39 26.83 -5.10
N ILE A 391 16.32 27.36 -4.31
CA ILE A 391 16.84 26.69 -3.11
C ILE A 391 16.06 27.23 -1.92
N GLY A 392 15.19 26.40 -1.39
CA GLY A 392 14.53 26.62 -0.11
C GLY A 392 15.34 26.04 1.02
N LYS A 393 14.71 25.97 2.19
CA LYS A 393 15.31 25.41 3.40
C LYS A 393 14.45 24.27 3.94
N ASP A 394 15.07 23.23 4.47
CA ASP A 394 14.38 22.19 5.23
C ASP A 394 14.04 22.65 6.67
N ARG A 395 13.48 21.74 7.47
CA ARG A 395 13.11 22.02 8.87
C ARG A 395 14.31 22.40 9.74
N GLN A 396 15.50 21.93 9.39
CA GLN A 396 16.75 22.18 10.10
C GLN A 396 17.51 23.38 9.51
N GLY A 397 16.96 24.01 8.46
CA GLY A 397 17.57 25.14 7.77
C GLY A 397 18.58 24.78 6.69
N ASN A 398 18.76 23.48 6.37
CA ASN A 398 19.64 23.04 5.29
C ASN A 398 19.03 23.37 3.93
N PRO A 399 19.87 23.66 2.91
CA PRO A 399 19.37 23.97 1.57
C PRO A 399 18.73 22.75 0.90
N ILE A 400 17.51 22.92 0.39
CA ILE A 400 16.77 21.91 -0.38
C ILE A 400 16.17 22.55 -1.63
N VAL A 401 16.19 21.85 -2.75
CA VAL A 401 15.77 22.39 -4.05
C VAL A 401 14.27 22.14 -4.28
N GLY A 402 13.56 23.12 -4.82
CA GLY A 402 12.17 22.96 -5.27
C GLY A 402 11.10 23.04 -4.18
N LYS A 403 11.48 23.09 -2.90
CA LYS A 403 10.55 23.32 -1.77
C LYS A 403 11.23 24.09 -0.65
N THR A 404 10.45 24.75 0.20
CA THR A 404 10.94 25.33 1.45
C THR A 404 9.98 25.03 2.58
N TRP A 405 10.51 24.72 3.76
CA TRP A 405 9.74 24.65 4.99
C TRP A 405 9.36 26.07 5.41
N VAL A 406 8.09 26.26 5.76
CA VAL A 406 7.55 27.51 6.28
C VAL A 406 7.04 27.26 7.69
N GLU A 407 7.73 27.80 8.70
CA GLU A 407 7.32 27.69 10.11
C GLU A 407 6.03 28.47 10.40
N ARG A 408 5.20 27.93 11.29
CA ARG A 408 3.97 28.55 11.80
C ARG A 408 3.99 28.66 13.32
N ILE A 409 3.41 29.74 13.82
CA ILE A 409 3.14 29.97 15.25
C ILE A 409 1.69 29.61 15.60
N GLU A 410 0.78 29.60 14.62
CA GLU A 410 -0.64 29.29 14.82
C GLU A 410 -0.91 27.80 14.61
N SER A 411 -0.89 27.05 15.72
CA SER A 411 -1.35 25.67 15.80
C SER A 411 -2.87 25.64 15.71
N TYR A 412 -3.44 25.19 14.60
CA TYR A 412 -4.77 24.60 14.68
C TYR A 412 -4.58 23.23 15.35
N SER A 413 -4.96 23.12 16.61
CA SER A 413 -4.85 21.85 17.34
C SER A 413 -5.94 20.91 16.80
N VAL A 414 -5.55 19.88 16.06
CA VAL A 414 -6.45 18.75 15.88
C VAL A 414 -6.46 17.94 17.15
N LYS A 415 -7.58 17.29 17.43
CA LYS A 415 -7.66 16.27 18.48
C LYS A 415 -6.57 15.21 18.29
N SER A 416 -5.83 14.94 19.36
CA SER A 416 -4.92 13.80 19.44
C SER A 416 -5.62 12.48 19.07
N PRO A 417 -4.86 11.44 18.66
CA PRO A 417 -5.41 10.12 18.45
C PRO A 417 -6.29 9.68 19.62
N GLU A 418 -7.55 9.36 19.34
CA GLU A 418 -8.50 8.88 20.34
C GLU A 418 -8.54 7.35 20.33
N SER A 419 -8.80 6.75 21.50
CA SER A 419 -9.02 5.31 21.62
C SER A 419 -10.10 4.85 20.65
N PHE A 420 -9.85 3.72 19.99
CA PHE A 420 -10.76 3.16 19.02
C PHE A 420 -11.05 1.71 19.34
N ILE A 421 -12.09 1.19 18.71
CA ILE A 421 -12.57 -0.16 18.97
C ILE A 421 -12.45 -0.95 17.69
N ILE A 422 -11.60 -1.96 17.74
CA ILE A 422 -11.56 -2.99 16.72
C ILE A 422 -12.41 -4.16 17.19
N SER A 423 -13.32 -4.58 16.33
CA SER A 423 -14.17 -5.74 16.60
C SER A 423 -14.12 -6.69 15.43
N ASN A 424 -13.98 -7.97 15.73
CA ASN A 424 -14.43 -8.99 14.80
C ASN A 424 -15.96 -9.02 14.87
N LYS A 425 -16.67 -8.79 13.76
CA LYS A 425 -18.08 -9.20 13.71
C LYS A 425 -18.07 -10.72 13.63
N PRO A 426 -18.49 -11.46 14.67
CA PRO A 426 -18.62 -12.90 14.53
C PRO A 426 -19.55 -13.15 13.35
N ARG A 427 -19.02 -13.76 12.29
CA ARG A 427 -19.89 -14.36 11.29
C ARG A 427 -20.67 -15.43 12.04
N ILE A 428 -21.97 -15.21 12.26
CA ILE A 428 -22.83 -16.35 12.51
C ILE A 428 -22.81 -17.10 11.19
N LEU A 429 -21.97 -18.13 11.09
CA LEU A 429 -21.84 -18.95 9.90
C LEU A 429 -23.10 -19.80 9.76
N ILE A 430 -24.21 -19.17 9.38
CA ILE A 430 -25.47 -19.84 9.06
C ILE A 430 -25.36 -20.33 7.62
N GLY A 431 -24.55 -21.36 7.42
CA GLY A 431 -24.44 -22.08 6.17
C GLY A 431 -24.62 -23.57 6.37
N ASN A 432 -24.76 -24.31 5.27
CA ASN A 432 -25.00 -25.76 5.33
C ASN A 432 -23.76 -26.54 5.83
N ASP A 433 -22.54 -25.99 5.67
CA ASP A 433 -21.28 -26.66 6.02
C ASP A 433 -20.18 -25.68 6.47
N PRO A 434 -20.34 -25.05 7.64
CA PRO A 434 -19.39 -24.07 8.15
C PRO A 434 -18.03 -24.71 8.45
N GLY A 435 -16.94 -24.02 8.10
CA GLY A 435 -15.59 -24.50 8.30
C GLY A 435 -14.52 -23.48 7.94
N ILE A 436 -13.28 -23.97 7.77
CA ILE A 436 -12.11 -23.15 7.46
C ILE A 436 -11.51 -23.62 6.16
N VAL A 437 -11.23 -22.70 5.25
CA VAL A 437 -10.34 -22.90 4.11
C VAL A 437 -8.94 -22.43 4.51
N TYR A 438 -7.90 -23.21 4.22
CA TYR A 438 -6.53 -22.84 4.53
C TYR A 438 -5.61 -22.94 3.32
N ILE A 439 -4.52 -22.20 3.40
CA ILE A 439 -3.32 -22.40 2.59
C ILE A 439 -2.19 -22.81 3.53
N MET A 440 -1.56 -23.94 3.24
CA MET A 440 -0.39 -24.41 3.97
C MET A 440 0.73 -24.80 3.01
N ARG A 441 1.96 -24.77 3.49
CA ARG A 441 3.14 -25.30 2.79
C ARG A 441 3.97 -26.13 3.75
N THR A 442 4.90 -26.90 3.23
CA THR A 442 5.99 -27.47 4.03
C THR A 442 7.30 -27.04 3.39
N SER A 443 8.32 -26.77 4.20
CA SER A 443 9.67 -26.47 3.74
C SER A 443 10.29 -27.60 2.91
N ALA A 444 9.76 -28.83 3.01
CA ALA A 444 10.18 -29.96 2.17
C ALA A 444 9.61 -29.91 0.74
N HIS A 445 8.63 -29.04 0.47
CA HIS A 445 8.08 -28.87 -0.87
C HIS A 445 8.91 -27.88 -1.67
N GLY A 446 9.03 -28.12 -2.98
CA GLY A 446 9.68 -27.17 -3.88
C GLY A 446 8.95 -25.81 -3.87
N ASN A 447 9.68 -24.75 -4.21
CA ASN A 447 9.17 -23.38 -4.17
C ASN A 447 7.78 -23.23 -4.82
N ASP A 448 6.96 -22.40 -4.19
CA ASP A 448 5.60 -22.03 -4.61
C ASP A 448 4.63 -23.19 -4.74
N LEU A 449 4.86 -24.26 -3.97
CA LEU A 449 3.95 -25.37 -3.87
C LEU A 449 3.12 -25.27 -2.61
N TYR A 450 1.84 -24.97 -2.80
CA TYR A 450 0.90 -24.77 -1.71
C TYR A 450 -0.16 -25.87 -1.71
N LYS A 451 -0.54 -26.31 -0.52
CA LYS A 451 -1.74 -27.09 -0.31
C LYS A 451 -2.88 -26.14 0.05
N VAL A 452 -3.96 -26.23 -0.72
CA VAL A 452 -5.20 -25.52 -0.43
C VAL A 452 -6.24 -26.56 -0.08
N GLY A 453 -6.89 -26.43 1.05
CA GLY A 453 -7.92 -27.38 1.47
C GLY A 453 -8.80 -26.84 2.58
N LEU A 454 -9.75 -27.67 3.02
CA LEU A 454 -10.67 -27.32 4.09
C LEU A 454 -10.46 -28.13 5.38
N THR A 455 -11.02 -27.62 6.48
CA THR A 455 -11.11 -28.30 7.77
C THR A 455 -12.32 -27.77 8.57
N ARG A 456 -12.90 -28.63 9.42
CA ARG A 456 -13.97 -28.25 10.39
C ARG A 456 -13.43 -28.04 11.80
N ARG A 457 -12.11 -28.03 11.94
CA ARG A 457 -11.31 -27.76 13.15
C ARG A 457 -10.26 -26.69 12.80
N THR A 458 -9.35 -26.32 13.69
CA THR A 458 -8.28 -25.35 13.36
C THR A 458 -7.41 -25.83 12.20
N ALA A 459 -6.97 -24.88 11.36
CA ALA A 459 -6.03 -25.14 10.28
C ALA A 459 -4.71 -25.74 10.81
N GLN A 460 -4.29 -25.32 11.99
CA GLN A 460 -3.10 -25.80 12.69
C GLN A 460 -3.25 -27.27 13.12
N LYS A 461 -4.39 -27.67 13.69
CA LYS A 461 -4.67 -29.09 13.98
C LYS A 461 -4.61 -29.92 12.71
N ARG A 462 -5.17 -29.41 11.60
CA ARG A 462 -5.11 -30.09 10.31
C ARG A 462 -3.67 -30.19 9.77
N ALA A 463 -2.87 -29.14 9.91
CA ALA A 463 -1.46 -29.14 9.52
C ALA A 463 -0.64 -30.17 10.33
N ALA A 464 -0.87 -30.25 11.64
CA ALA A 464 -0.22 -31.22 12.52
C ALA A 464 -0.58 -32.67 12.14
N GLU A 465 -1.84 -32.94 11.82
CA GLU A 465 -2.25 -34.27 11.34
C GLU A 465 -1.59 -34.67 10.03
N LEU A 466 -1.55 -33.75 9.06
CA LEU A 466 -0.92 -34.01 7.78
C LEU A 466 0.60 -34.19 7.94
N GLY A 467 1.22 -33.43 8.85
CA GLY A 467 2.64 -33.54 9.20
C GLY A 467 2.98 -34.80 10.01
N SER A 468 2.02 -35.42 10.70
CA SER A 468 2.22 -36.68 11.44
C SER A 468 2.29 -37.92 10.53
N SER A 469 1.94 -37.77 9.25
CA SER A 469 2.01 -38.86 8.28
C SER A 469 3.45 -39.13 7.84
N THR A 470 3.85 -40.41 7.76
CA THR A 470 5.20 -40.85 7.31
C THR A 470 5.53 -40.45 5.86
N SER A 471 4.58 -39.86 5.14
CA SER A 471 4.68 -39.43 3.75
C SER A 471 5.17 -37.99 3.56
N VAL A 472 5.41 -37.23 4.63
CA VAL A 472 5.85 -35.82 4.55
C VAL A 472 7.11 -35.61 5.41
N PRO A 473 8.24 -35.15 4.84
CA PRO A 473 9.51 -35.10 5.56
C PRO A 473 9.59 -34.01 6.65
N LEU A 474 8.80 -32.95 6.51
CA LEU A 474 8.81 -31.77 7.39
C LEU A 474 7.37 -31.35 7.68
N PRO A 475 7.11 -30.69 8.83
CA PRO A 475 5.76 -30.27 9.20
C PRO A 475 5.17 -29.29 8.18
N PHE A 476 3.84 -29.20 8.16
CA PHE A 476 3.13 -28.16 7.43
C PHE A 476 3.01 -26.90 8.29
N GLU A 477 3.22 -25.76 7.65
CA GLU A 477 3.02 -24.42 8.18
C GLU A 477 1.79 -23.81 7.50
N VAL A 478 0.86 -23.31 8.29
CA VAL A 478 -0.33 -22.60 7.80
C VAL A 478 0.07 -21.16 7.51
N LEU A 479 -0.07 -20.75 6.25
CA LEU A 479 0.26 -19.39 5.80
C LEU A 479 -0.93 -18.44 5.94
N ALA A 480 -2.12 -18.93 5.62
CA ALA A 480 -3.36 -18.17 5.68
C ALA A 480 -4.55 -19.12 5.89
N SER A 481 -5.62 -18.61 6.49
CA SER A 481 -6.88 -19.34 6.63
C SER A 481 -8.06 -18.37 6.70
N TRP A 482 -9.21 -18.80 6.22
CA TRP A 482 -10.46 -18.05 6.17
C TRP A 482 -11.59 -18.88 6.74
N GLU A 483 -12.43 -18.25 7.56
CA GLU A 483 -13.66 -18.85 8.07
C GLU A 483 -14.81 -18.61 7.09
N VAL A 484 -15.53 -19.68 6.75
CA VAL A 484 -16.48 -19.65 5.64
C VAL A 484 -17.77 -20.40 5.94
N VAL A 485 -18.88 -19.93 5.37
CA VAL A 485 -20.23 -20.50 5.64
C VAL A 485 -20.46 -21.87 5.00
N ASP A 486 -19.81 -22.15 3.87
CA ASP A 486 -19.90 -23.42 3.15
C ASP A 486 -18.53 -23.82 2.60
N CYS A 487 -17.71 -24.43 3.46
CA CYS A 487 -16.32 -24.75 3.14
C CYS A 487 -16.19 -25.76 2.00
N GLY A 488 -17.17 -26.66 1.83
CA GLY A 488 -17.19 -27.63 0.74
C GLY A 488 -17.41 -26.99 -0.63
N VAL A 489 -18.38 -26.08 -0.73
CA VAL A 489 -18.66 -25.36 -1.98
C VAL A 489 -17.48 -24.44 -2.35
N ILE A 490 -16.97 -23.69 -1.37
CA ILE A 490 -15.88 -22.72 -1.58
C ILE A 490 -14.58 -23.44 -1.99
N GLU A 491 -14.19 -24.51 -1.30
CA GLU A 491 -12.99 -25.28 -1.69
C GLU A 491 -13.08 -25.78 -3.13
N LYS A 492 -14.25 -26.30 -3.51
CA LYS A 492 -14.50 -26.80 -4.86
C LYS A 492 -14.34 -25.69 -5.90
N ASP A 493 -14.88 -24.50 -5.64
CA ASP A 493 -14.72 -23.35 -6.54
C ASP A 493 -13.25 -22.94 -6.67
N ILE A 494 -12.53 -22.84 -5.55
CA ILE A 494 -11.09 -22.53 -5.54
C ILE A 494 -10.31 -23.54 -6.39
N HIS A 495 -10.60 -24.83 -6.26
CA HIS A 495 -9.92 -25.88 -7.04
C HIS A 495 -10.24 -25.80 -8.54
N ILE A 496 -11.41 -25.29 -8.91
CA ILE A 496 -11.80 -25.03 -10.31
C ILE A 496 -11.01 -23.84 -10.84
N GLN A 497 -10.99 -22.71 -10.11
CA GLN A 497 -10.25 -21.51 -10.48
C GLN A 497 -8.74 -21.79 -10.64
N LEU A 498 -8.17 -22.58 -9.72
CA LEU A 498 -6.74 -22.92 -9.71
C LEU A 498 -6.40 -24.19 -10.51
N LYS A 499 -7.34 -24.77 -11.27
CA LYS A 499 -7.18 -26.07 -11.96
C LYS A 499 -5.93 -26.14 -12.83
N GLN A 500 -5.57 -25.06 -13.52
CA GLN A 500 -4.40 -24.99 -14.39
C GLN A 500 -3.06 -25.06 -13.63
N TYR A 501 -3.06 -24.72 -12.35
CA TYR A 501 -1.86 -24.73 -11.48
C TYR A 501 -1.73 -26.02 -10.66
N ARG A 502 -2.71 -26.94 -10.75
CA ARG A 502 -2.76 -28.16 -9.93
C ARG A 502 -1.73 -29.19 -10.40
N LEU A 503 -0.84 -29.65 -9.52
CA LEU A 503 0.21 -30.61 -9.87
C LEU A 503 -0.31 -31.99 -10.25
N SER A 504 -1.41 -32.43 -9.64
CA SER A 504 -1.99 -33.74 -9.93
C SER A 504 -3.50 -33.71 -9.76
N LYS A 505 -4.21 -34.48 -10.59
CA LYS A 505 -5.67 -34.59 -10.52
C LYS A 505 -6.18 -35.15 -9.19
N ARG A 506 -5.34 -35.86 -8.43
CA ARG A 506 -5.71 -36.56 -7.19
C ARG A 506 -5.33 -35.80 -5.91
N ARG A 507 -4.45 -34.80 -5.98
CA ARG A 507 -3.96 -34.07 -4.80
C ARG A 507 -4.24 -32.59 -4.94
N GLU A 508 -4.41 -31.91 -3.82
CA GLU A 508 -4.84 -30.50 -3.73
C GLU A 508 -3.62 -29.59 -3.58
N PHE A 509 -2.61 -29.85 -4.40
CA PHE A 509 -1.37 -29.07 -4.43
C PHE A 509 -1.31 -28.24 -5.70
N PHE A 510 -1.03 -26.95 -5.54
CA PHE A 510 -1.06 -25.95 -6.59
C PHE A 510 0.29 -25.24 -6.64
N ARG A 511 0.85 -25.10 -7.86
CA ARG A 511 2.12 -24.43 -8.11
C ARG A 511 1.88 -23.08 -8.77
N THR A 512 1.78 -22.02 -7.97
CA THR A 512 1.59 -20.62 -8.40
C THR A 512 1.97 -19.67 -7.27
N ASN A 513 2.10 -18.38 -7.53
CA ASN A 513 2.27 -17.34 -6.49
C ASN A 513 1.12 -17.36 -5.46
N LEU A 514 1.46 -17.16 -4.18
CA LEU A 514 0.47 -17.16 -3.09
C LEU A 514 -0.59 -16.07 -3.27
N SER A 515 -0.21 -14.89 -3.78
CA SER A 515 -1.15 -13.80 -4.05
C SER A 515 -2.31 -14.24 -4.97
N SER A 516 -2.05 -15.03 -6.01
CA SER A 516 -3.11 -15.58 -6.84
C SER A 516 -3.95 -16.67 -6.16
N ILE A 517 -3.38 -17.40 -5.19
CA ILE A 517 -4.16 -18.36 -4.39
C ILE A 517 -5.07 -17.60 -3.41
N VAL A 518 -4.53 -16.60 -2.73
CA VAL A 518 -5.29 -15.71 -1.83
C VAL A 518 -6.44 -15.06 -2.59
N ALA A 519 -6.17 -14.42 -3.73
CA ALA A 519 -7.21 -13.81 -4.56
C ALA A 519 -8.29 -14.83 -4.99
N ALA A 520 -7.91 -16.05 -5.38
CA ALA A 520 -8.87 -17.10 -5.73
C ALA A 520 -9.74 -17.55 -4.53
N VAL A 521 -9.15 -17.63 -3.33
CA VAL A 521 -9.89 -17.93 -2.10
C VAL A 521 -10.88 -16.83 -1.79
N GLU A 522 -10.42 -15.58 -1.75
CA GLU A 522 -11.25 -14.44 -1.39
C GLU A 522 -12.38 -14.21 -2.42
N GLN A 523 -12.10 -14.41 -3.72
CA GLN A 523 -13.12 -14.38 -4.77
C GLN A 523 -14.16 -15.49 -4.62
N ALA A 524 -13.74 -16.73 -4.31
CA ALA A 524 -14.66 -17.84 -4.10
C ALA A 524 -15.58 -17.60 -2.90
N ILE A 525 -15.05 -17.04 -1.82
CA ILE A 525 -15.83 -16.62 -0.65
C ILE A 525 -16.86 -15.57 -1.05
N ALA A 526 -16.43 -14.50 -1.75
CA ALA A 526 -17.32 -13.43 -2.20
C ALA A 526 -18.44 -13.92 -3.13
N ASN A 527 -18.16 -14.90 -4.00
CA ASN A 527 -19.17 -15.48 -4.90
C ASN A 527 -20.27 -16.24 -4.14
N VAL A 528 -19.89 -17.05 -3.15
CA VAL A 528 -20.81 -17.92 -2.40
C VAL A 528 -21.60 -17.09 -1.38
N GLU A 529 -20.91 -16.24 -0.63
CA GLU A 529 -21.52 -15.47 0.45
C GLU A 529 -22.26 -14.22 -0.06
N GLY A 530 -21.84 -13.65 -1.19
CA GLY A 530 -22.54 -12.53 -1.83
C GLY A 530 -23.80 -12.90 -2.62
N SER A 531 -24.06 -14.19 -2.84
CA SER A 531 -25.28 -14.69 -3.50
C SER A 531 -26.41 -15.03 -2.50
N SER A 532 -26.15 -14.87 -1.20
CA SER A 532 -27.01 -15.32 -0.09
C SER A 532 -27.87 -14.19 0.49
#